data_AF-A0A2H9NYA1-F1
#
_entry.id   AF-A0A2H9NYA1-F1
#
_cell.length_a   1.000
_cell.length_b   1.000
_cell.length_c   1.000
_cell.angle_alpha   90.00
_cell.angle_beta   90.00
_cell.angle_gamma   90.00
#
_symmetry.space_group_name_H-M   'P 1'
#
loop_
_entity.id
_entity.type
_entity.pdbx_description
1 polymer ?
#
loop_
_entity_poly.entity_id
_entity_poly.type
_entity_poly.pdbx_seq_one_letter_code
_entity_poly.pdbx_strand_id
1 'polypeptide(L)'
;MKYDYDDENDILVIYEHNEDVKESLEVSEGIVLDLDSDDGVVGIEIMDASEFFGSFNPEINKSFLSELNSARIEYKSFRNQWMLLVVLQSKGKQFSQPMPPLRKTEFASPILAHN
;
A
#
# COMPACT_ATOMS: atom_id res chain seq x y z
N MET A 1 0.56 -11.27 -5.97
CA MET A 1 -0.08 -10.47 -4.91
C MET A 1 -1.37 -11.13 -4.45
N LYS A 2 -1.58 -11.12 -3.14
CA LYS A 2 -2.83 -11.42 -2.45
C LYS A 2 -3.31 -10.14 -1.78
N TYR A 3 -4.55 -10.14 -1.34
CA TYR A 3 -5.10 -9.07 -0.51
C TYR A 3 -5.99 -9.66 0.56
N ASP A 4 -6.21 -8.88 1.61
CA ASP A 4 -7.19 -9.12 2.64
C ASP A 4 -7.84 -7.77 3.00
N TYR A 5 -9.16 -7.76 3.14
CA TYR A 5 -9.88 -6.59 3.61
C TYR A 5 -10.70 -6.98 4.83
N ASP A 6 -10.34 -6.38 5.97
CA ASP A 6 -11.05 -6.55 7.22
C ASP A 6 -12.21 -5.54 7.27
N ASP A 7 -13.43 -6.02 7.02
CA ASP A 7 -14.63 -5.20 7.09
C ASP A 7 -14.94 -4.73 8.52
N GLU A 8 -14.53 -5.44 9.57
CA GLU A 8 -14.78 -4.98 10.94
C GLU A 8 -13.91 -3.77 11.28
N ASN A 9 -12.61 -3.86 10.96
CA ASN A 9 -11.62 -2.85 11.30
C ASN A 9 -11.34 -1.81 10.20
N ASP A 10 -11.92 -1.96 9.00
CA ASP A 10 -11.67 -1.13 7.82
C ASP A 10 -10.19 -1.05 7.41
N ILE A 11 -9.53 -2.21 7.38
CA ILE A 11 -8.10 -2.33 7.04
C ILE A 11 -7.97 -3.09 5.72
N LEU A 12 -7.26 -2.52 4.76
CA LEU A 12 -6.87 -3.18 3.52
C LEU A 12 -5.38 -3.54 3.56
N VAL A 13 -5.09 -4.82 3.42
CA VAL A 13 -3.72 -5.34 3.28
C VAL A 13 -3.55 -5.91 1.86
N ILE A 14 -2.50 -5.52 1.17
CA ILE A 14 -2.10 -6.08 -0.13
C ILE A 14 -0.65 -6.51 -0.03
N TYR A 15 -0.33 -7.77 -0.35
CA TYR A 15 1.01 -8.31 -0.14
C TYR A 15 1.42 -9.37 -1.17
N GLU A 16 2.71 -9.57 -1.34
CA GLU A 16 3.29 -10.68 -2.10
C GLU A 16 3.45 -11.91 -1.22
N HIS A 17 2.80 -13.01 -1.60
CA HIS A 17 2.71 -14.20 -0.73
C HIS A 17 4.03 -14.96 -0.54
N ASN A 18 4.99 -14.79 -1.45
CA ASN A 18 6.22 -15.58 -1.51
C ASN A 18 7.49 -14.74 -1.30
N GLU A 19 7.35 -13.48 -0.92
CA GLU A 19 8.49 -12.59 -0.67
C GLU A 19 8.64 -12.37 0.84
N ASP A 20 9.89 -12.35 1.30
CA ASP A 20 10.22 -12.12 2.71
C ASP A 20 10.19 -10.62 3.01
N VAL A 21 9.39 -10.21 4.00
CA VAL A 21 9.39 -8.83 4.50
C VAL A 21 10.66 -8.59 5.32
N LYS A 22 11.49 -7.65 4.87
CA LYS A 22 12.72 -7.24 5.54
C LYS A 22 12.48 -6.06 6.50
N GLU A 23 11.68 -5.11 6.08
CA GLU A 23 11.39 -3.87 6.82
C GLU A 23 9.94 -3.44 6.56
N SER A 24 9.29 -2.91 7.59
CA SER A 24 7.96 -2.30 7.50
C SER A 24 8.08 -0.84 7.91
N LEU A 25 7.59 0.07 7.07
CA LEU A 25 7.73 1.52 7.24
C LEU A 25 6.36 2.18 7.31
N GLU A 26 6.07 2.91 8.38
CA GLU A 26 4.92 3.82 8.40
C GLU A 26 5.26 5.07 7.57
N VAL A 27 4.64 5.17 6.39
CA VAL A 27 4.95 6.20 5.39
C VAL A 27 3.98 7.38 5.44
N SER A 28 2.84 7.19 6.10
CA SER A 28 1.86 8.18 6.49
C SER A 28 1.06 7.62 7.66
N GLU A 29 0.31 8.47 8.37
CA GLU A 29 -0.58 8.01 9.44
C GLU A 29 -1.53 6.92 8.90
N GLY A 30 -1.45 5.72 9.47
CA GLY A 30 -2.28 4.58 9.07
C GLY A 30 -1.90 3.93 7.73
N ILE A 31 -0.74 4.26 7.14
CA ILE A 31 -0.24 3.59 5.92
C ILE A 31 1.15 3.01 6.19
N VAL A 32 1.22 1.67 6.13
CA VAL A 32 2.47 0.92 6.31
C VAL A 32 2.88 0.29 4.99
N LEU A 33 4.16 0.39 4.64
CA LEU A 33 4.76 -0.17 3.45
C LEU A 33 5.73 -1.29 3.86
N ASP A 34 5.57 -2.47 3.28
CA ASP A 34 6.50 -3.59 3.49
C ASP A 34 7.50 -3.67 2.34
N LEU A 35 8.78 -3.79 2.72
CA LEU A 35 9.91 -3.84 1.82
C LEU A 35 10.65 -5.17 1.91
N ASP A 36 11.14 -5.67 0.77
CA ASP A 36 12.09 -6.78 0.68
C ASP A 36 13.54 -6.33 0.95
N SER A 37 14.50 -7.25 0.81
CA SER A 37 15.92 -6.96 1.01
C SER A 37 16.56 -6.05 -0.03
N ASP A 38 15.89 -5.81 -1.16
CA ASP A 38 16.34 -4.98 -2.28
C ASP A 38 15.64 -3.60 -2.31
N ASP A 39 14.99 -3.19 -1.20
CA ASP A 39 14.14 -2.00 -1.07
C ASP A 39 12.95 -1.99 -2.07
N GLY A 40 12.55 -3.18 -2.52
CA GLY A 40 11.37 -3.44 -3.34
C GLY A 40 10.11 -3.48 -2.49
N VAL A 41 9.02 -2.89 -2.99
CA VAL A 41 7.73 -2.90 -2.29
C VAL A 41 7.07 -4.25 -2.48
N VAL A 42 6.86 -4.97 -1.38
CA VAL A 42 6.22 -6.30 -1.35
C VAL A 42 4.89 -6.30 -0.62
N GLY A 43 4.53 -5.21 0.06
CA GLY A 43 3.22 -5.06 0.68
C GLY A 43 2.86 -3.64 1.03
N ILE A 44 1.56 -3.43 1.27
CA ILE A 44 1.00 -2.21 1.86
C ILE A 44 -0.15 -2.58 2.78
N GLU A 45 -0.23 -1.90 3.91
CA GLU A 45 -1.38 -1.90 4.81
C GLU A 45 -1.93 -0.47 4.88
N ILE A 46 -3.25 -0.34 4.76
CA ILE A 46 -3.97 0.93 4.80
C ILE A 46 -5.10 0.79 5.82
N MET A 47 -4.99 1.52 6.92
CA MET A 47 -6.03 1.71 7.93
C MET A 47 -7.06 2.72 7.45
N ASP A 48 -8.29 2.63 7.98
CA ASP A 48 -9.43 3.45 7.56
C ASP A 48 -9.56 3.50 6.02
N ALA A 49 -9.38 2.34 5.37
CA ALA A 49 -9.19 2.24 3.93
C ALA A 49 -10.37 2.84 3.16
N SER A 50 -11.60 2.66 3.65
CA SER A 50 -12.78 3.23 3.01
C SER A 50 -12.80 4.76 3.06
N GLU A 51 -12.31 5.37 4.14
CA GLU A 51 -12.16 6.82 4.25
C GLU A 51 -11.01 7.31 3.36
N PHE A 52 -9.85 6.64 3.44
CA PHE A 52 -8.67 6.97 2.65
C PHE A 52 -9.01 7.02 1.15
N PHE A 53 -9.53 5.93 0.58
CA PHE A 53 -9.89 5.89 -0.84
C PHE A 53 -11.12 6.74 -1.17
N GLY A 54 -12.11 6.77 -0.29
CA GLY A 54 -13.33 7.57 -0.44
C GLY A 54 -13.05 9.07 -0.57
N SER A 55 -12.00 9.56 0.08
CA SER A 55 -11.56 10.96 0.00
C SER A 55 -11.10 11.37 -1.41
N PHE A 56 -10.56 10.42 -2.20
CA PHE A 56 -10.17 10.63 -3.59
C PHE A 56 -11.29 10.27 -4.56
N ASN A 57 -12.04 9.21 -4.26
CA ASN A 57 -13.14 8.73 -5.07
C ASN A 57 -14.24 8.11 -4.18
N PRO A 58 -15.38 8.78 -3.98
CA PRO A 58 -16.49 8.30 -3.14
C PRO A 58 -17.13 6.96 -3.59
N GLU A 59 -16.85 6.49 -4.82
CA GLU A 59 -17.27 5.15 -5.26
C GLU A 59 -16.48 4.03 -4.58
N ILE A 60 -15.28 4.31 -4.07
CA ILE A 60 -14.44 3.38 -3.31
C ILE A 60 -14.80 3.50 -1.83
N ASN A 61 -15.97 2.98 -1.46
CA ASN A 61 -16.45 2.93 -0.09
C ASN A 61 -16.30 1.52 0.50
N LYS A 62 -16.66 1.38 1.78
CA LYS A 62 -16.63 0.10 2.51
C LYS A 62 -17.29 -1.04 1.73
N SER A 63 -18.51 -0.84 1.23
CA SER A 63 -19.22 -1.86 0.44
C SER A 63 -18.47 -2.26 -0.84
N PHE A 64 -17.74 -1.34 -1.48
CA PHE A 64 -16.90 -1.69 -2.63
C PHE A 64 -15.68 -2.53 -2.20
N LEU A 65 -15.03 -2.16 -1.09
CA LEU A 65 -13.86 -2.84 -0.54
C LEU A 65 -14.19 -4.26 -0.03
N SER A 66 -15.33 -4.46 0.64
CA SER A 66 -15.78 -5.78 1.10
C SER A 66 -16.12 -6.74 -0.05
N GLU A 67 -16.26 -6.21 -1.27
CA GLU A 67 -16.60 -6.97 -2.47
C GLU A 67 -15.44 -7.08 -3.47
N LEU A 68 -14.22 -6.71 -3.06
CA LEU A 68 -13.03 -6.84 -3.89
C LEU A 68 -12.90 -8.27 -4.38
N ASN A 69 -12.51 -8.41 -5.65
CA ASN A 69 -12.05 -9.66 -6.25
C ASN A 69 -10.57 -9.60 -6.66
N SER A 70 -9.99 -8.41 -6.68
CA SER A 70 -8.56 -8.19 -6.86
C SER A 70 -8.15 -6.87 -6.23
N ALA A 71 -7.00 -6.87 -5.55
CA ALA A 71 -6.26 -5.68 -5.20
C ALA A 71 -4.76 -5.96 -5.41
N ARG A 72 -4.05 -4.97 -5.96
CA ARG A 72 -2.61 -5.07 -6.24
C ARG A 72 -1.94 -3.71 -6.17
N ILE A 73 -0.65 -3.72 -5.91
CA ILE A 73 0.21 -2.54 -5.96
C ILE A 73 1.03 -2.62 -7.25
N GLU A 74 1.07 -1.54 -8.00
CA GLU A 74 2.15 -1.30 -8.94
C GLU A 74 3.08 -0.27 -8.34
N TYR A 75 4.38 -0.49 -8.44
CA TYR A 75 5.33 0.51 -7.99
C TYR A 75 6.48 0.68 -8.96
N LYS A 76 7.11 1.85 -8.88
CA LYS A 76 8.36 2.14 -9.57
C LYS A 76 9.28 2.89 -8.64
N SER A 77 10.48 2.34 -8.46
CA SER A 77 11.60 3.07 -7.87
C SER A 77 12.22 3.99 -8.92
N PHE A 78 12.33 5.28 -8.62
CA PHE A 78 13.08 6.23 -9.45
C PHE A 78 13.86 7.20 -8.56
N ARG A 79 15.19 7.17 -8.69
CA ARG A 79 16.10 7.91 -7.80
C ARG A 79 15.78 7.56 -6.34
N ASN A 80 15.50 8.58 -5.52
CA ASN A 80 15.19 8.45 -4.10
C ASN A 80 13.67 8.42 -3.83
N GLN A 81 12.85 7.93 -4.77
CA GLN A 81 11.40 7.92 -4.63
C GLN A 81 10.81 6.55 -4.96
N TRP A 82 9.82 6.14 -4.16
CA TRP A 82 8.83 5.14 -4.54
C TRP A 82 7.59 5.88 -5.07
N MET A 83 7.17 5.52 -6.28
CA MET A 83 5.88 5.90 -6.84
C MET A 83 4.99 4.67 -6.81
N LEU A 84 3.85 4.76 -6.14
CA LEU A 84 2.93 3.64 -5.98
C LEU A 84 1.58 3.95 -6.61
N LEU A 85 0.97 2.90 -7.16
CA LEU A 85 -0.38 2.90 -7.68
C LEU A 85 -1.11 1.70 -7.08
N VAL A 86 -2.15 1.97 -6.30
CA VAL A 86 -3.03 0.91 -5.79
C VAL A 86 -4.14 0.67 -6.81
N VAL A 87 -4.27 -0.56 -7.27
CA VAL A 87 -5.31 -0.96 -8.24
C VAL A 87 -6.31 -1.87 -7.54
N LEU A 88 -7.57 -1.44 -7.52
CA LEU A 88 -8.68 -2.11 -6.85
C LEU A 88 -9.73 -2.54 -7.88
N GLN A 89 -10.22 -3.77 -7.77
CA GLN A 89 -11.25 -4.31 -8.66
C GLN A 89 -12.36 -5.00 -7.87
N SER A 90 -13.60 -4.59 -8.16
CA SER A 90 -14.82 -5.20 -7.63
C SER A 90 -15.92 -5.15 -8.68
N LYS A 91 -16.68 -6.24 -8.83
CA LYS A 91 -17.88 -6.36 -9.72
C LYS A 91 -17.74 -5.72 -11.12
N GLY A 92 -16.59 -5.87 -11.76
CA GLY A 92 -16.34 -5.33 -13.11
C GLY A 92 -15.98 -3.84 -13.17
N LYS A 93 -15.91 -3.15 -12.03
CA LYS A 93 -15.30 -1.83 -11.90
C LYS A 93 -13.85 -1.99 -11.48
N GLN A 94 -12.99 -1.12 -12.01
CA GLN A 94 -11.58 -1.02 -11.63
C GLN A 94 -11.26 0.44 -11.34
N PHE A 95 -10.60 0.68 -10.21
CA PHE A 95 -10.04 1.98 -9.87
C PHE A 95 -8.54 1.87 -9.69
N SER A 96 -7.82 2.94 -10.03
CA SER A 96 -6.38 3.04 -9.89
C SER A 96 -6.07 4.32 -9.15
N GLN A 97 -5.63 4.20 -7.89
CA GLN A 97 -5.36 5.31 -6.99
C GLN A 97 -3.85 5.53 -6.88
N PRO A 98 -3.31 6.62 -7.45
CA PRO A 98 -1.91 6.96 -7.22
C PRO A 98 -1.72 7.40 -5.77
N MET A 99 -0.68 6.89 -5.14
CA MET A 99 -0.26 7.33 -3.80
C MET A 99 0.64 8.56 -3.93
N PRO A 100 0.71 9.42 -2.91
CA PRO A 100 1.72 10.46 -2.84
C PRO A 100 3.13 9.87 -3.03
N PRO A 101 4.05 10.55 -3.75
CA PRO A 101 5.41 10.06 -3.91
C PRO A 101 6.12 9.99 -2.56
N LEU A 102 6.69 8.83 -2.22
CA LEU A 102 7.39 8.60 -0.96
C LEU A 102 8.89 8.73 -1.16
N ARG A 103 9.58 9.53 -0.34
CA ARG A 103 11.04 9.70 -0.45
C ARG A 103 11.77 8.72 0.47
N LYS A 104 12.62 7.86 -0.09
CA LYS A 104 13.26 6.77 0.69
C LYS A 104 14.10 7.31 1.87
N THR A 105 14.79 8.44 1.68
CA THR A 105 15.58 9.08 2.74
C THR A 105 14.78 9.57 3.95
N GLU A 106 13.47 9.79 3.82
CA GLU A 106 12.62 10.19 4.97
C GLU A 106 12.39 9.02 5.93
N PHE A 107 12.63 7.79 5.46
CA PHE A 107 12.40 6.55 6.20
C PHE A 107 13.69 5.76 6.46
N ALA A 108 14.83 6.24 5.97
CA ALA A 108 16.12 5.63 6.21
C ALA A 108 16.50 5.77 7.70
N SER A 109 16.69 4.64 8.38
CA SER A 109 17.11 4.60 9.78
C SER A 109 18.46 5.33 9.96
N PRO A 110 18.57 6.34 10.85
CA PRO A 110 19.79 7.15 11.01
C PRO A 110 21.03 6.37 11.50
N ILE A 111 20.84 5.14 12.00
CA ILE A 111 21.84 4.43 12.82
C ILE A 111 22.93 3.71 11.98
N LEU A 112 22.78 3.59 10.66
CA LEU A 112 23.78 2.93 9.80
C LEU A 112 24.80 3.89 9.14
N ALA A 113 24.74 5.20 9.41
CA ALA A 113 25.62 6.20 8.78
C ALA A 113 27.01 6.36 9.45
N HIS A 114 27.36 5.52 10.43
CA HIS A 114 28.67 5.54 11.08
C HIS A 114 29.24 4.12 11.20
N ASN A 115 29.97 3.68 10.18
CA ASN A 115 31.07 2.71 10.28
C ASN A 115 32.09 3.02 9.19
#